data_AF-A0A0F2HYC3-F1
#
_entry.id   AF-A0A0F2HYC3-F1
#
_cell.length_a   1.000
_cell.length_b   1.000
_cell.length_c   1.000
_cell.angle_alpha   90.00
_cell.angle_beta   90.00
_cell.angle_gamma   90.00
#
_symmetry.space_group_name_H-M   'P 1'
#
loop_
_entity.id
_entity.type
_entity.pdbx_description
1 polymer ?
#
loop_
_entity_poly.entity_id
_entity_poly.type
_entity_poly.pdbx_seq_one_letter_code
_entity_poly.pdbx_strand_id
1 'polypeptide(L)'
;MRCTRNVHDLALAPVLESKGTWDKEIFPYLSKDIKNFSALSVWAKLGMFWQLDLTFGEDFYQKLAVNYRESSINMQALSNSQKIQQFFIETSKTSGFNLTEFFTTWGIEVTSTTEAELHNLGLPVLHIPIWENRDNHIKYKVEEK
;
A
#
# COMPACT_ATOMS: atom_id res chain seq x y z
N MET A 1 -11.63 -36.17 15.61
CA MET A 1 -11.32 -34.75 15.88
C MET A 1 -10.42 -34.25 14.76
N ARG A 2 -10.94 -33.50 13.79
CA ARG A 2 -10.12 -32.87 12.73
C ARG A 2 -10.03 -31.38 13.04
N CYS A 3 -8.91 -30.95 13.60
CA CYS A 3 -8.54 -29.54 13.67
C CYS A 3 -8.00 -29.10 12.31
N THR A 4 -8.88 -28.88 11.33
CA THR A 4 -8.53 -28.11 10.13
C THR A 4 -8.93 -26.67 10.39
N ARG A 5 -8.12 -25.95 11.17
CA ARG A 5 -8.24 -24.50 11.26
C ARG A 5 -7.73 -23.95 9.93
N ASN A 6 -8.67 -23.56 9.08
CA ASN A 6 -8.41 -23.07 7.74
C ASN A 6 -7.55 -21.79 7.87
N VAL A 7 -6.42 -21.72 7.17
CA VAL A 7 -5.55 -20.51 7.14
C VAL A 7 -6.28 -19.29 6.56
N HIS A 8 -7.48 -19.48 5.99
CA HIS A 8 -8.37 -18.41 5.55
C HIS A 8 -8.98 -17.57 6.70
N ASP A 9 -8.93 -18.07 7.95
CA ASP A 9 -9.38 -17.32 9.15
C ASP A 9 -8.34 -16.28 9.63
N LEU A 10 -7.16 -16.22 9.01
CA LEU A 10 -6.15 -15.19 9.21
C LEU A 10 -6.22 -14.09 8.16
N ALA A 11 -7.32 -14.00 7.40
CA ALA A 11 -7.53 -12.87 6.51
C ALA A 11 -7.45 -11.58 7.34
N LEU A 12 -6.57 -10.67 6.95
CA LEU A 12 -6.48 -9.33 7.55
C LEU A 12 -7.73 -8.50 7.21
N ALA A 13 -8.42 -8.87 6.13
CA ALA A 13 -9.59 -8.21 5.58
C ALA A 13 -10.75 -8.03 6.59
N PRO A 14 -11.25 -9.08 7.28
CA PRO A 14 -12.34 -8.93 8.23
C PRO A 14 -11.90 -8.17 9.49
N VAL A 15 -10.59 -8.08 9.77
CA VAL A 15 -10.10 -7.54 11.04
C VAL A 15 -10.20 -6.02 11.08
N LEU A 16 -9.89 -5.33 9.98
CA LEU A 16 -9.99 -3.86 9.92
C LEU A 16 -11.44 -3.39 10.02
N GLU A 17 -12.35 -4.07 9.32
CA GLU A 17 -13.80 -3.84 9.46
C GLU A 17 -14.33 -4.21 10.83
N SER A 18 -14.00 -5.41 11.35
CA SER A 18 -14.46 -5.89 12.65
C SER A 18 -14.06 -4.94 13.78
N LYS A 19 -12.88 -4.33 13.70
CA LYS A 19 -12.41 -3.34 14.67
C LYS A 19 -13.00 -1.94 14.42
N GLY A 20 -13.56 -1.71 13.23
CA GLY A 20 -14.02 -0.40 12.77
C GLY A 20 -12.86 0.58 12.54
N THR A 21 -11.66 0.07 12.22
CA THR A 21 -10.45 0.89 12.04
C THR A 21 -10.60 1.88 10.88
N TRP A 22 -11.34 1.50 9.82
CA TRP A 22 -11.64 2.38 8.69
C TRP A 22 -12.32 3.67 9.12
N ASP A 23 -13.45 3.54 9.83
CA ASP A 23 -14.30 4.67 10.19
C ASP A 23 -13.76 5.45 11.40
N LYS A 24 -13.04 4.78 12.31
CA LYS A 24 -12.52 5.41 13.54
C LYS A 24 -11.16 6.07 13.38
N GLU A 25 -10.31 5.54 12.52
CA GLU A 25 -8.91 5.97 12.42
C GLU A 25 -8.52 6.39 11.00
N ILE A 26 -8.79 5.56 9.99
CA ILE A 26 -8.23 5.76 8.63
C ILE A 26 -8.90 6.91 7.89
N PHE A 27 -10.21 6.87 7.66
CA PHE A 27 -10.88 7.94 6.91
C PHE A 27 -10.83 9.30 7.61
N PRO A 28 -11.02 9.38 8.95
CA PRO A 28 -10.81 10.64 9.68
C PRO A 28 -9.36 11.14 9.62
N TYR A 29 -8.38 10.26 9.42
CA TYR A 29 -6.98 10.65 9.21
C TYR A 29 -6.75 11.17 7.79
N LEU A 30 -7.29 10.50 6.78
CA LEU A 30 -7.13 10.88 5.37
C LEU A 30 -7.76 12.25 5.07
N SER A 31 -8.81 12.64 5.82
CA SER A 31 -9.44 13.96 5.71
C SER A 31 -8.67 15.10 6.39
N LYS A 32 -7.55 14.85 7.08
CA LYS A 32 -6.75 15.90 7.74
C LYS A 32 -5.84 16.62 6.76
N ASP A 33 -5.64 17.92 6.98
CA ASP A 33 -4.67 18.73 6.21
C ASP A 33 -3.23 18.32 6.53
N ILE A 34 -2.91 18.16 7.83
CA ILE A 34 -1.58 17.75 8.30
C ILE A 34 -1.63 16.29 8.72
N LYS A 35 -0.86 15.46 8.02
CA LYS A 35 -0.83 14.01 8.19
C LYS A 35 0.52 13.58 8.75
N ASN A 36 0.51 12.85 9.87
CA ASN A 36 1.70 12.23 10.43
C ASN A 36 1.54 10.71 10.42
N PHE A 37 2.06 10.07 9.37
CA PHE A 37 1.94 8.61 9.19
C PHE A 37 2.63 7.84 10.33
N SER A 38 3.75 8.34 10.85
CA SER A 38 4.51 7.65 11.91
C SER A 38 3.72 7.49 13.21
N ALA A 39 2.81 8.41 13.51
CA ALA A 39 1.98 8.42 14.72
C ALA A 39 0.74 7.51 14.63
N LEU A 40 0.43 6.96 13.45
CA LEU A 40 -0.71 6.05 13.28
C LEU A 40 -0.50 4.72 14.01
N SER A 41 -1.62 4.12 14.44
CA SER A 41 -1.65 2.78 14.99
C SER A 41 -1.17 1.76 13.95
N VAL A 42 -0.72 0.59 14.41
CA VAL A 42 -0.31 -0.51 13.52
C VAL A 42 -1.45 -0.92 12.60
N TRP A 43 -2.69 -0.91 13.09
CA TRP A 43 -3.88 -1.24 12.29
C TRP A 43 -4.19 -0.17 11.25
N ALA A 44 -4.10 1.12 11.59
CA ALA A 44 -4.30 2.19 10.62
C ALA A 44 -3.24 2.18 9.51
N LYS A 45 -1.97 1.93 9.86
CA LYS A 45 -0.88 1.74 8.88
C LYS A 45 -1.13 0.52 8.00
N LEU A 46 -1.64 -0.57 8.58
CA LEU A 46 -2.00 -1.77 7.84
C LEU A 46 -3.08 -1.49 6.79
N GLY A 47 -4.01 -0.59 7.07
CA GLY A 47 -5.03 -0.16 6.11
C GLY A 47 -4.45 0.38 4.79
N MET A 48 -3.36 1.15 4.84
CA MET A 48 -2.68 1.65 3.64
C MET A 48 -2.16 0.51 2.76
N PHE A 49 -1.49 -0.47 3.36
CA PHE A 49 -1.02 -1.66 2.64
C PHE A 49 -2.20 -2.47 2.07
N TRP A 50 -3.24 -2.63 2.87
CA TRP A 50 -4.42 -3.36 2.46
C TRP A 50 -5.16 -2.73 1.28
N GLN A 51 -5.17 -1.40 1.16
CA GLN A 51 -5.73 -0.71 -0.01
C GLN A 51 -5.02 -1.06 -1.32
N LEU A 52 -3.72 -1.34 -1.28
CA LEU A 52 -2.98 -1.81 -2.45
C LEU A 52 -3.45 -3.22 -2.85
N ASP A 53 -3.63 -4.12 -1.88
CA ASP A 53 -4.15 -5.48 -2.12
C ASP A 53 -5.57 -5.45 -2.70
N LEU A 54 -6.46 -4.63 -2.12
CA LEU A 54 -7.84 -4.45 -2.60
C LEU A 54 -7.90 -3.91 -4.05
N THR A 55 -6.89 -3.14 -4.45
CA THR A 55 -6.85 -2.47 -5.75
C THR A 55 -6.20 -3.33 -6.83
N PHE A 56 -5.07 -3.96 -6.51
CA PHE A 56 -4.22 -4.70 -7.46
C PHE A 56 -4.37 -6.22 -7.36
N GLY A 57 -5.12 -6.71 -6.38
CA GLY A 57 -5.41 -8.13 -6.19
C GLY A 57 -4.45 -8.87 -5.25
N GLU A 58 -4.84 -10.08 -4.88
CA GLU A 58 -4.17 -10.92 -3.87
C GLU A 58 -2.73 -11.33 -4.23
N ASP A 59 -2.40 -11.35 -5.52
CA ASP A 59 -1.06 -11.68 -6.00
C ASP A 59 -0.10 -10.48 -5.96
N PHE A 60 -0.59 -9.28 -5.65
CA PHE A 60 0.22 -8.05 -5.66
C PHE A 60 1.45 -8.17 -4.75
N TYR A 61 1.25 -8.60 -3.50
CA TYR A 61 2.35 -8.75 -2.55
C TYR A 61 3.29 -9.92 -2.90
N GLN A 62 2.78 -10.95 -3.59
CA GLN A 62 3.62 -12.03 -4.10
C GLN A 62 4.55 -11.52 -5.20
N LYS A 63 4.01 -10.78 -6.18
CA LYS A 63 4.77 -10.12 -7.25
C LYS A 63 5.79 -9.14 -6.68
N LEU A 64 5.38 -8.32 -5.70
CA LEU A 64 6.28 -7.38 -5.01
C LEU A 64 7.45 -8.10 -4.32
N ALA A 65 7.18 -9.21 -3.64
CA ALA A 65 8.23 -10.00 -2.99
C ALA A 65 9.19 -10.66 -3.99
N VAL A 66 8.71 -11.05 -5.18
CA VAL A 66 9.56 -11.50 -6.29
C VAL A 66 10.47 -10.37 -6.76
N ASN A 67 9.91 -9.17 -7.02
CA ASN A 67 10.68 -7.99 -7.46
C ASN A 67 11.79 -7.62 -6.46
N TYR A 68 11.52 -7.69 -5.15
CA TYR A 68 12.54 -7.47 -4.13
C TYR A 68 13.68 -8.50 -4.16
N ARG A 69 13.39 -9.75 -4.50
CA ARG A 69 14.42 -10.80 -4.62
C ARG A 69 15.26 -10.62 -5.88
N GLU A 70 14.65 -10.22 -6.98
CA GLU A 70 15.33 -10.06 -8.28
C GLU A 70 16.17 -8.78 -8.36
N SER A 71 15.71 -7.70 -7.73
CA SER A 71 16.40 -6.39 -7.75
C SER A 71 17.79 -6.38 -7.09
N SER A 72 18.19 -7.47 -6.41
CA SER A 72 19.50 -7.60 -5.73
C SER A 72 19.79 -6.49 -4.71
N ILE A 73 18.74 -5.79 -4.24
CA ILE A 73 18.86 -4.67 -3.32
C ILE A 73 19.14 -5.20 -1.91
N ASN A 74 20.25 -4.76 -1.32
CA ASN A 74 20.56 -5.07 0.07
C ASN A 74 19.72 -4.18 1.01
N MET A 75 18.48 -4.60 1.26
CA MET A 75 17.56 -3.90 2.15
C MET A 75 18.13 -3.73 3.56
N GLN A 76 19.00 -4.62 4.05
CA GLN A 76 19.60 -4.51 5.37
C GLN A 76 20.57 -3.34 5.48
N ALA A 77 21.23 -2.95 4.39
CA ALA A 77 22.15 -1.82 4.34
C ALA A 77 21.44 -0.45 4.25
N LEU A 78 20.14 -0.43 3.91
CA LEU A 78 19.36 0.79 3.74
C LEU A 78 18.82 1.34 5.07
N SER A 79 18.80 2.67 5.18
CA SER A 79 18.12 3.37 6.26
C SER A 79 16.60 3.19 6.16
N ASN A 80 15.87 3.52 7.24
CA ASN A 80 14.41 3.41 7.25
C ASN A 80 13.74 4.30 6.19
N SER A 81 14.24 5.52 5.97
CA SER A 81 13.72 6.40 4.92
C SER A 81 13.99 5.82 3.53
N GLN A 82 15.20 5.31 3.29
CA GLN A 82 15.56 4.67 2.02
C GLN A 82 14.70 3.43 1.73
N LYS A 83 14.38 2.62 2.74
CA LYS A 83 13.48 1.47 2.59
C LYS A 83 12.07 1.88 2.15
N ILE A 84 11.55 2.98 2.71
CA ILE A 84 10.24 3.52 2.33
C ILE A 84 10.26 4.00 0.88
N GLN A 85 11.30 4.74 0.48
CA GLN A 85 11.43 5.19 -0.91
C GLN A 85 11.57 4.00 -1.88
N GLN A 86 12.36 2.98 -1.51
CA GLN A 86 12.46 1.76 -2.31
C GLN A 86 11.12 1.04 -2.42
N PHE A 87 10.34 1.00 -1.35
CA PHE A 87 8.99 0.44 -1.36
C PHE A 87 8.08 1.16 -2.36
N PHE A 88 8.18 2.48 -2.50
CA PHE A 88 7.40 3.24 -3.48
C PHE A 88 7.77 2.89 -4.92
N ILE A 89 9.07 2.75 -5.19
CA ILE A 89 9.58 2.36 -6.50
C ILE A 89 9.09 0.95 -6.84
N GLU A 90 9.28 -0.01 -5.95
CA GLU A 90 8.92 -1.41 -6.21
C GLU A 90 7.40 -1.61 -6.30
N THR A 91 6.61 -0.93 -5.48
CA THR A 91 5.14 -0.99 -5.59
C THR A 91 4.63 -0.33 -6.87
N SER A 92 5.24 0.77 -7.31
CA SER A 92 4.88 1.41 -8.59
C SER A 92 5.26 0.52 -9.78
N LYS A 93 6.44 -0.11 -9.75
CA LYS A 93 6.84 -1.12 -10.76
C LYS A 93 5.88 -2.31 -10.79
N THR A 94 5.50 -2.82 -9.61
CA THR A 94 4.64 -4.00 -9.48
C THR A 94 3.20 -3.71 -9.94
N SER A 95 2.68 -2.51 -9.63
CA SER A 95 1.35 -2.09 -10.06
C SER A 95 1.30 -1.68 -11.53
N GLY A 96 2.43 -1.26 -12.11
CA GLY A 96 2.49 -0.67 -13.44
C GLY A 96 1.98 0.78 -13.49
N PHE A 97 1.78 1.42 -12.33
CA PHE A 97 1.34 2.80 -12.22
C PHE A 97 2.25 3.59 -11.28
N ASN A 98 2.32 4.89 -11.49
CA ASN A 98 2.93 5.80 -10.53
C ASN A 98 1.95 6.07 -9.38
N LEU A 99 2.32 5.61 -8.18
CA LEU A 99 1.53 5.68 -6.94
C LEU A 99 1.87 6.89 -6.05
N THR A 100 2.59 7.90 -6.56
CA THR A 100 2.97 9.09 -5.79
C THR A 100 1.77 9.73 -5.11
N GLU A 101 0.66 9.93 -5.83
CA GLU A 101 -0.57 10.56 -5.28
C GLU A 101 -1.17 9.77 -4.11
N PHE A 102 -1.11 8.44 -4.17
CA PHE A 102 -1.58 7.58 -3.09
C PHE A 102 -0.74 7.78 -1.82
N PHE A 103 0.59 7.75 -1.94
CA PHE A 103 1.47 7.88 -0.78
C PHE A 103 1.48 9.29 -0.19
N THR A 104 1.40 10.32 -1.03
CA THR A 104 1.27 11.72 -0.57
C THR A 104 -0.06 11.93 0.16
N THR A 105 -1.15 11.32 -0.32
CA THR A 105 -2.45 11.32 0.39
C THR A 105 -2.36 10.66 1.75
N TRP A 106 -1.53 9.64 1.91
CA TRP A 106 -1.23 9.02 3.22
C TRP A 106 -0.26 9.83 4.09
N GLY A 107 0.18 11.01 3.64
CA GLY A 107 1.10 11.87 4.37
C GLY A 107 2.54 11.36 4.39
N ILE A 108 2.92 10.52 3.42
CA ILE A 108 4.29 10.05 3.27
C ILE A 108 4.93 10.81 2.11
N GLU A 109 6.02 11.51 2.41
CA GLU A 109 6.74 12.32 1.44
C GLU A 109 7.51 11.43 0.45
N VAL A 110 7.26 11.64 -0.84
CA VAL A 110 8.04 11.05 -1.91
C VAL A 110 9.20 12.00 -2.22
N THR A 111 10.42 11.49 -2.13
CA THR A 111 11.61 12.30 -2.41
C THR A 111 11.71 12.63 -3.90
N SER A 112 12.26 13.78 -4.25
CA SER A 112 12.46 14.19 -5.65
C SER A 112 13.25 13.17 -6.47
N THR A 113 14.21 12.48 -5.85
CA THR A 113 14.95 11.36 -6.47
C THR A 113 14.02 10.22 -6.86
N THR A 114 13.08 9.86 -5.98
CA THR A 114 12.12 8.78 -6.24
C THR A 114 11.12 9.17 -7.30
N GLU A 115 10.63 10.42 -7.28
CA GLU A 115 9.75 10.93 -8.33
C GLU A 115 10.43 10.92 -9.70
N ALA A 116 11.70 11.31 -9.77
CA ALA A 116 12.49 11.28 -11.00
C ALA A 116 12.66 9.84 -11.52
N GLU A 117 12.91 8.87 -10.63
CA GLU A 117 12.99 7.46 -11.01
C GLU A 117 11.65 6.95 -11.54
N LEU A 118 10.55 7.23 -10.86
CA LEU A 118 9.20 6.86 -11.29
C LEU A 118 8.84 7.46 -12.65
N HIS A 119 9.23 8.72 -12.89
CA HIS A 119 9.04 9.38 -14.18
C HIS A 119 9.87 8.69 -15.29
N ASN A 120 11.12 8.32 -15.00
CA ASN A 120 11.99 7.62 -15.96
C ASN A 120 11.48 6.22 -16.34
N LEU A 121 10.71 5.57 -15.47
CA LEU A 121 10.05 4.29 -15.77
C LEU A 121 8.90 4.43 -16.78
N GLY A 122 8.44 5.66 -17.07
CA GLY A 122 7.37 5.92 -18.05
C GLY A 122 6.00 5.38 -17.61
N LEU A 123 5.79 5.22 -16.30
CA LEU A 123 4.55 4.68 -15.74
C LEU A 123 3.42 5.74 -15.79
N PRO A 124 2.19 5.37 -16.19
CA PRO A 124 1.05 6.26 -16.09
C PRO A 124 0.74 6.59 -14.63
N VAL A 125 0.42 7.86 -14.34
CA VAL A 125 0.01 8.30 -13.00
C VAL A 125 -1.38 7.79 -12.66
N LEU A 126 -1.51 7.16 -11.49
CA LEU A 126 -2.79 6.69 -10.98
C LEU A 126 -3.56 7.84 -10.30
N HIS A 127 -4.50 8.43 -11.03
CA HIS A 127 -5.36 9.50 -10.53
C HIS A 127 -6.60 8.97 -9.78
N ILE A 128 -6.74 7.65 -9.70
CA ILE A 128 -7.92 7.02 -9.10
C ILE A 128 -7.74 7.06 -7.57
N PRO A 129 -8.73 7.53 -6.80
CA PRO A 129 -8.61 7.69 -5.35
C PRO A 129 -8.78 6.35 -4.62
N ILE A 130 -7.84 5.43 -4.86
CA ILE A 130 -7.82 4.07 -4.29
C ILE A 130 -7.69 4.08 -2.76
N TRP A 131 -7.28 5.20 -2.17
CA TRP A 131 -7.28 5.42 -0.72
C TRP A 131 -8.69 5.50 -0.09
N GLU A 132 -9.74 5.49 -0.90
CA GLU A 132 -11.12 5.33 -0.41
C GLU A 132 -11.59 3.88 -0.35
N ASN A 133 -10.80 2.92 -0.87
CA ASN A 133 -11.17 1.52 -0.83
C ASN A 133 -11.13 0.98 0.60
N ARG A 134 -12.09 0.10 0.92
CA ARG A 134 -12.17 -0.70 2.16
C ARG A 134 -12.69 -2.10 1.85
N ASP A 135 -12.60 -2.99 2.82
CA ASP A 135 -12.91 -4.42 2.65
C ASP A 135 -14.31 -4.70 2.11
N ASN A 136 -15.32 -4.08 2.72
CA ASN A 136 -16.71 -4.33 2.37
C ASN A 136 -17.19 -3.49 1.16
N HIS A 137 -16.34 -2.60 0.66
CA HIS A 137 -16.70 -1.64 -0.38
C HIS A 137 -15.48 -1.16 -1.16
N ILE A 138 -15.12 -1.93 -2.19
CA ILE A 138 -14.10 -1.54 -3.17
C ILE A 138 -14.79 -0.61 -4.18
N LYS A 139 -14.52 0.70 -4.08
CA LYS A 139 -15.08 1.72 -4.97
C LYS A 139 -14.35 1.79 -6.29
N TYR A 140 -13.03 1.61 -6.24
CA TYR A 140 -12.13 1.88 -7.34
C TYR A 140 -11.31 0.63 -7.64
N LYS A 141 -11.37 0.18 -8.89
CA LYS A 141 -10.54 -0.91 -9.40
C LYS A 141 -9.71 -0.41 -10.54
N VAL A 142 -8.50 -0.91 -10.63
CA VAL A 142 -7.61 -0.70 -11.77
C VAL A 142 -7.81 -1.91 -12.66
N GLU A 143 -8.31 -1.71 -13.88
CA GLU A 143 -8.38 -2.81 -14.85
C GLU A 143 -6.93 -3.19 -15.23
N GLU A 144 -6.58 -4.46 -15.03
CA GLU A 144 -5.29 -5.00 -15.51
C GLU A 144 -5.20 -4.79 -17.02
N LYS A 145 -4.08 -4.23 -17.48
CA LYS A 145 -3.77 -4.10 -18.90
C LYS A 145 -3.29 -5.41 -19.50
#